data_AF-A8LXR5-F1
#
_entry.id   AF-A8LXR5-F1
#
_cell.length_a   1.000
_cell.length_b   1.000
_cell.length_c   1.000
_cell.angle_alpha   90.00
_cell.angle_beta   90.00
_cell.angle_gamma   90.00
#
_symmetry.space_group_name_H-M   'P 1'
#
loop_
_entity.id
_entity.type
_entity.pdbx_description
1 polymer ?
#
loop_
_entity_poly.entity_id
_entity_poly.type
_entity_poly.pdbx_seq_one_letter_code
_entity_poly.pdbx_strand_id
1 'polypeptide(L)'
;MQHKYLPEVHVRFLERFPDVAEAHGELARIVRERNSFDDRTDRLIKLAVAVGSEAEGAVRSNVRKALQHGATVEDVQAVALAAITTCGFPTAIAALGWIDSVVLAPSDA
;
A
#
# COMPACT_ATOMS: atom_id res chain seq x y z
N MET A 1 -13.71 -14.70 -8.33
CA MET A 1 -12.42 -13.97 -8.29
C MET A 1 -12.74 -12.49 -8.21
N GLN A 2 -12.31 -11.81 -7.14
CA GLN A 2 -12.63 -10.40 -6.90
C GLN A 2 -11.80 -9.50 -7.82
N HIS A 3 -12.38 -9.02 -8.92
CA HIS A 3 -11.79 -8.01 -9.81
C HIS A 3 -12.20 -6.56 -9.47
N LYS A 4 -12.98 -6.34 -8.39
CA LYS A 4 -13.64 -5.03 -8.12
C LYS A 4 -12.69 -3.86 -7.73
N TYR A 5 -11.36 -4.06 -7.63
CA TYR A 5 -10.43 -3.04 -7.09
C TYR A 5 -9.06 -2.88 -7.78
N LEU A 6 -8.79 -3.61 -8.86
CA LEU A 6 -7.50 -3.46 -9.56
C LEU A 6 -7.60 -2.32 -10.58
N PRO A 7 -6.66 -1.35 -10.57
CA PRO A 7 -6.62 -0.31 -11.60
C PRO A 7 -6.59 -0.93 -12.99
N GLU A 8 -7.31 -0.35 -13.95
CA GLU A 8 -7.39 -0.88 -15.32
C GLU A 8 -6.01 -1.06 -15.96
N VAL A 9 -5.07 -0.14 -15.67
CA VAL A 9 -3.68 -0.23 -16.11
C VAL A 9 -2.97 -1.49 -15.58
N HIS A 10 -3.30 -1.93 -14.36
CA HIS A 10 -2.74 -3.16 -13.79
C HIS A 10 -3.32 -4.39 -14.47
N VAL A 11 -4.63 -4.42 -14.75
CA VAL A 11 -5.25 -5.54 -15.48
C VAL A 11 -4.63 -5.71 -16.87
N ARG A 12 -4.51 -4.62 -17.63
CA ARG A 12 -3.83 -4.64 -18.94
C ARG A 12 -2.36 -5.06 -18.85
N PHE A 13 -1.66 -4.72 -17.77
CA PHE A 13 -0.29 -5.18 -17.55
C PHE A 13 -0.21 -6.70 -17.41
N LEU A 14 -1.11 -7.32 -16.63
CA LEU A 14 -1.15 -8.77 -16.43
C LEU A 14 -1.43 -9.51 -17.75
N GLU A 15 -2.31 -8.98 -18.59
CA GLU A 15 -2.62 -9.56 -19.90
C GLU A 15 -1.47 -9.41 -20.90
N ARG A 16 -0.79 -8.26 -20.89
CA ARG A 16 0.26 -7.93 -21.87
C ARG A 16 1.60 -8.57 -21.54
N PHE A 17 1.92 -8.75 -20.26
CA PHE A 17 3.22 -9.24 -19.78
C PHE A 17 3.05 -10.34 -18.71
N PRO A 18 2.42 -11.48 -19.04
CA PRO A 18 2.05 -12.51 -18.06
C PRO A 18 3.28 -13.16 -17.40
N ASP A 19 4.36 -13.36 -18.14
CA ASP A 19 5.63 -13.91 -17.66
C ASP A 19 6.31 -12.98 -16.65
N VAL A 20 6.32 -11.67 -16.91
CA VAL A 20 6.84 -10.66 -15.98
C VAL A 20 6.00 -10.61 -14.71
N ALA A 21 4.67 -10.67 -14.85
CA ALA A 21 3.74 -10.68 -13.72
C ALA A 21 3.93 -11.91 -12.83
N GLU A 22 4.09 -13.10 -13.43
CA GLU A 22 4.37 -14.35 -12.72
C GLU A 22 5.70 -14.27 -11.97
N ALA A 23 6.79 -13.88 -12.65
CA ALA A 23 8.10 -13.76 -12.04
C ALA A 23 8.12 -12.75 -10.88
N HIS A 24 7.47 -11.59 -11.06
CA HIS A 24 7.31 -10.60 -10.00
C HIS A 24 6.47 -11.14 -8.83
N GLY A 25 5.39 -11.88 -9.11
CA GLY A 25 4.55 -12.52 -8.10
C GLY A 25 5.34 -13.51 -7.24
N GLU A 26 6.19 -14.31 -7.88
CA GLU A 26 7.06 -15.28 -7.21
C GLU A 26 8.12 -14.59 -6.34
N LEU A 27 8.79 -13.55 -6.85
CA LEU A 27 9.69 -12.73 -6.05
C LEU A 27 8.97 -12.14 -4.83
N ALA A 28 7.77 -11.59 -5.04
CA ALA A 28 6.99 -11.00 -3.95
C ALA A 28 6.60 -12.05 -2.90
N ARG A 29 6.34 -13.31 -3.28
CA ARG A 29 6.08 -14.43 -2.37
C ARG A 29 7.32 -14.76 -1.55
N ILE A 30 8.46 -14.97 -2.21
CA ILE A 30 9.74 -15.29 -1.54
C ILE A 30 10.12 -14.20 -0.54
N VAL A 31 9.99 -12.92 -0.92
CA VAL A 31 10.25 -11.79 -0.02
C VAL A 31 9.34 -11.80 1.21
N ARG A 32 8.05 -12.11 1.05
CA ARG A 32 7.11 -12.23 2.18
C ARG A 32 7.48 -13.37 3.12
N GLU A 33 7.84 -14.54 2.58
CA GLU A 33 8.23 -15.71 3.39
C GLU A 33 9.53 -15.52 4.17
N ARG A 34 10.38 -14.60 3.72
CA ARG A 34 11.61 -14.20 4.43
C ARG A 34 11.35 -13.12 5.48
N ASN A 35 10.19 -12.48 5.47
CA ASN A 35 9.89 -11.42 6.41
C ASN A 35 9.56 -12.02 7.79
N SER A 36 10.20 -11.49 8.84
CA SER A 36 9.96 -11.89 10.22
C SER A 36 8.76 -11.18 10.86
N PHE A 37 8.21 -10.17 10.19
CA PHE A 37 7.05 -9.41 10.66
C PHE A 37 5.74 -10.11 10.32
N ASP A 38 4.71 -9.90 11.15
CA ASP A 38 3.34 -10.30 10.80
C ASP A 38 2.80 -9.45 9.63
N ASP A 39 1.70 -9.90 9.02
CA ASP A 39 1.15 -9.23 7.84
C ASP A 39 0.76 -7.77 8.12
N ARG A 40 0.22 -7.47 9.32
CA ARG A 40 -0.12 -6.10 9.72
C ARG A 40 1.11 -5.21 9.69
N THR A 41 2.18 -5.64 10.35
CA THR A 41 3.43 -4.91 10.50
C THR A 41 4.16 -4.78 9.17
N ASP A 42 4.20 -5.84 8.35
CA ASP A 42 4.74 -5.80 6.98
C ASP A 42 4.06 -4.71 6.14
N ARG A 43 2.73 -4.59 6.21
CA ARG A 43 2.00 -3.56 5.45
C ARG A 43 2.25 -2.15 5.96
N LEU A 44 2.36 -1.94 7.27
CA LEU A 44 2.70 -0.62 7.82
C LEU A 44 4.13 -0.20 7.46
N ILE A 45 5.09 -1.14 7.46
CA ILE A 45 6.46 -0.87 7.00
C ILE A 45 6.47 -0.52 5.50
N LYS A 46 5.76 -1.30 4.67
CA LYS A 46 5.65 -1.00 3.24
C LYS A 46 4.92 0.31 2.95
N LEU A 47 3.95 0.68 3.79
CA LEU A 47 3.31 1.99 3.74
C LEU A 47 4.34 3.10 4.02
N ALA A 48 5.16 2.96 5.08
CA ALA A 48 6.21 3.93 5.39
C ALA A 48 7.23 4.08 4.24
N VAL A 49 7.66 2.96 3.64
CA VAL A 49 8.54 2.97 2.45
C VAL A 49 7.88 3.67 1.26
N ALA A 50 6.59 3.41 1.02
CA ALA A 50 5.84 4.04 -0.07
C ALA A 50 5.66 5.55 0.16
N VAL A 51 5.42 5.98 1.41
CA VAL A 51 5.34 7.38 1.80
C VAL A 51 6.68 8.09 1.56
N GLY A 52 7.78 7.52 2.05
CA GLY A 52 9.11 8.09 1.84
C GLY A 52 9.56 8.11 0.37
N SER A 53 8.93 7.29 -0.48
CA SER A 53 9.17 7.26 -1.93
C SER A 53 8.16 8.09 -2.72
N GLU A 54 7.24 8.79 -2.05
CA GLU A 54 6.16 9.60 -2.66
C GLU A 54 5.31 8.83 -3.70
N ALA A 55 5.16 7.53 -3.50
CA ALA A 55 4.50 6.64 -4.45
C ALA A 55 3.01 6.48 -4.13
N GLU A 56 2.17 7.45 -4.55
CA GLU A 56 0.73 7.50 -4.23
C GLU A 56 0.02 6.14 -4.40
N GLY A 57 0.18 5.50 -5.57
CA GLY A 57 -0.49 4.22 -5.84
C GLY A 57 -0.08 3.11 -4.85
N ALA A 58 1.18 3.11 -4.42
CA ALA A 58 1.71 2.18 -3.43
C ALA A 58 1.23 2.52 -2.02
N VAL A 59 1.14 3.81 -1.67
CA VAL A 59 0.54 4.29 -0.40
C VAL A 59 -0.89 3.78 -0.31
N ARG A 60 -1.72 4.06 -1.32
CA ARG A 60 -3.13 3.65 -1.34
C ARG A 60 -3.29 2.13 -1.30
N SER A 61 -2.41 1.39 -2.00
CA SER A 61 -2.41 -0.08 -1.98
C SER A 61 -2.08 -0.64 -0.59
N ASN A 62 -1.06 -0.10 0.09
CA ASN A 62 -0.66 -0.58 1.41
C ASN A 62 -1.64 -0.16 2.50
N VAL A 63 -2.32 0.99 2.40
CA VAL A 63 -3.43 1.35 3.31
C VAL A 63 -4.53 0.30 3.26
N ARG A 64 -5.08 -0.02 2.07
CA ARG A 64 -6.12 -1.05 1.94
C ARG A 64 -5.70 -2.39 2.53
N LYS A 65 -4.47 -2.82 2.23
CA LYS A 65 -3.94 -4.10 2.70
C LYS A 65 -3.67 -4.10 4.21
N ALA A 66 -3.15 -3.00 4.76
CA ALA A 66 -2.94 -2.88 6.21
C ALA A 66 -4.26 -3.03 6.96
N LEU A 67 -5.31 -2.33 6.51
CA LEU A 67 -6.66 -2.43 7.09
C LEU A 67 -7.22 -3.85 6.97
N GLN A 68 -7.03 -4.52 5.82
CA GLN A 68 -7.41 -5.94 5.64
C GLN A 68 -6.70 -6.89 6.61
N HIS A 69 -5.49 -6.55 7.05
CA HIS A 69 -4.72 -7.31 8.03
C HIS A 69 -4.87 -6.76 9.46
N GLY A 70 -5.92 -5.98 9.73
CA GLY A 70 -6.30 -5.56 11.10
C GLY A 70 -5.57 -4.32 11.62
N ALA A 71 -4.87 -3.55 10.78
CA ALA A 71 -4.46 -2.20 11.15
C ALA A 71 -5.69 -1.29 11.29
N THR A 72 -5.62 -0.29 12.16
CA THR A 72 -6.67 0.73 12.29
C THR A 72 -6.40 1.93 11.37
N VAL A 73 -7.37 2.84 11.26
CA VAL A 73 -7.18 4.11 10.54
C VAL A 73 -6.09 4.95 11.24
N GLU A 74 -6.07 4.93 12.57
CA GLU A 74 -5.08 5.61 13.38
C GLU A 74 -3.67 5.05 13.13
N ASP A 75 -3.53 3.72 12.97
CA ASP A 75 -2.24 3.10 12.62
C ASP A 75 -1.66 3.65 11.31
N VAL A 76 -2.48 3.76 10.25
CA VAL A 76 -2.00 4.24 8.94
C VAL A 76 -1.77 5.75 8.93
N GLN A 77 -2.58 6.54 9.64
CA GLN A 77 -2.34 7.98 9.80
C GLN A 77 -1.08 8.25 10.62
N ALA A 78 -0.79 7.43 11.65
CA ALA A 78 0.45 7.54 12.41
C ALA A 78 1.71 7.39 11.55
N VAL A 79 1.66 6.57 10.48
CA VAL A 79 2.76 6.46 9.51
C VAL A 79 2.99 7.79 8.76
N ALA A 80 1.92 8.47 8.34
CA ALA A 80 2.03 9.80 7.75
C ALA A 80 2.58 10.84 8.74
N LEU A 81 2.14 10.81 10.00
CA LEU A 81 2.69 11.70 11.03
C LEU A 81 4.19 11.45 11.27
N ALA A 82 4.62 10.18 11.32
CA ALA A 82 6.03 9.82 11.48
C ALA A 82 6.92 10.32 10.32
N ALA A 83 6.34 10.51 9.14
CA ALA A 83 7.07 11.06 7.99
C ALA A 83 7.46 12.53 8.19
N ILE A 84 6.82 13.30 9.09
CA ILE A 84 7.13 14.72 9.31
C ILE A 84 8.60 14.91 9.70
N THR A 85 9.11 14.08 10.61
CA THR A 85 10.49 14.18 11.13
C THR A 85 11.51 13.39 10.32
N THR A 86 11.06 12.54 9.40
CA THR A 86 11.92 11.63 8.63
C THR A 86 12.06 12.04 7.16
N CYS A 87 10.94 12.41 6.54
CA CYS A 87 10.85 12.79 5.12
C CYS A 87 10.44 14.26 4.93
N GLY A 88 9.96 14.92 5.98
CA GLY A 88 9.57 16.33 5.97
C GLY A 88 8.05 16.54 5.93
N PHE A 89 7.64 17.74 6.33
CA PHE A 89 6.22 18.12 6.43
C PHE A 89 5.45 17.98 5.10
N PRO A 90 5.98 18.39 3.92
CA PRO A 90 5.25 18.26 2.66
C PRO A 90 4.91 16.80 2.31
N THR A 91 5.86 15.88 2.49
CA THR A 91 5.67 14.45 2.24
C THR A 91 4.61 13.86 3.16
N ALA A 92 4.62 14.25 4.44
CA ALA A 92 3.61 13.82 5.40
C ALA A 92 2.19 14.29 5.01
N ILE A 93 2.04 15.54 4.59
CA ILE A 93 0.75 16.10 4.18
C ILE A 93 0.21 15.42 2.90
N ALA A 94 1.07 15.18 1.91
CA ALA A 94 0.70 14.44 0.71
C ALA A 94 0.25 13.01 1.06
N ALA A 95 1.03 12.31 1.89
CA ALA A 95 0.71 10.97 2.36
C ALA A 95 -0.64 10.91 3.10
N LEU A 96 -0.92 11.88 3.98
CA LEU A 96 -2.18 11.95 4.69
C LEU A 96 -3.36 12.09 3.71
N GLY A 97 -3.24 12.95 2.70
CA GLY A 97 -4.26 13.08 1.65
C GLY A 97 -4.52 11.78 0.87
N TRP A 98 -3.46 11.03 0.53
CA TRP A 98 -3.60 9.75 -0.14
C TRP A 98 -4.20 8.67 0.77
N ILE A 99 -3.83 8.64 2.05
CA ILE A 99 -4.45 7.75 3.06
C ILE A 99 -5.93 8.07 3.21
N ASP A 100 -6.27 9.35 3.36
CA ASP A 100 -7.64 9.81 3.54
C ASP A 100 -8.51 9.46 2.33
N SER A 101 -7.96 9.53 1.11
CA SER A 101 -8.64 9.10 -0.12
C SER A 101 -9.01 7.62 -0.17
N VAL A 102 -8.48 6.79 0.74
CA VAL A 102 -8.79 5.37 0.87
C VAL A 102 -9.74 5.12 2.04
N VAL A 103 -9.53 5.78 3.19
CA VAL A 103 -10.35 5.55 4.40
C VAL A 103 -11.68 6.30 4.38
N LEU A 104 -11.75 7.44 3.68
CA LEU A 104 -12.96 8.26 3.52
C LEU A 104 -13.70 7.98 2.21
N ALA A 105 -13.14 7.13 1.34
CA ALA A 105 -13.87 6.66 0.18
C ALA A 105 -15.15 5.98 0.68
N PRO A 106 -16.34 6.29 0.13
CA PRO A 106 -17.55 5.56 0.47
C PRO A 106 -17.25 4.07 0.35
N SER A 107 -17.59 3.31 1.38
CA SER A 107 -17.69 1.87 1.25
C SER A 107 -18.84 1.63 0.27
N ASP A 108 -18.55 1.66 -1.02
CA ASP A 108 -19.54 1.42 -2.07
C ASP A 108 -20.21 0.07 -1.78
N ALA A 109 -21.52 0.13 -1.59
CA ALA A 109 -22.42 -0.98 -1.33
C ALA A 109 -22.25 -2.17 -2.31
#